data_AF-A0A401ZMQ4-F1
#
_entry.id   AF-A0A401ZMQ4-F1
#
_cell.length_a   1.000
_cell.length_b   1.000
_cell.length_c   1.000
_cell.angle_alpha   90.00
_cell.angle_beta   90.00
_cell.angle_gamma   90.00
#
_symmetry.space_group_name_H-M   'P 1'
#
loop_
_entity.id
_entity.type
_entity.pdbx_description
1 polymer ?
#
loop_
_entity_poly.entity_id
_entity_poly.type
_entity_poly.pdbx_seq_one_letter_code
_entity_poly.pdbx_strand_id
1 'polypeptide(L)'
;MQHWICVTCGTQFAASEEKPDSGPICLDQRQYVGHQGQQWTTLEEMRGSGGYSNTIKQHEPGAGGHRDHAEIRHRAARSAGAQRAGEYAVGLHHLPGR
;
A
#
# COMPACT_ATOMS: atom_id res chain seq x y z
N MET A 1 4.79 -14.97 18.68
CA MET A 1 5.63 -13.83 18.23
C MET A 1 5.46 -13.67 16.73
N GLN A 2 5.21 -12.45 16.23
CA GLN A 2 4.92 -12.12 14.84
C GLN A 2 5.80 -10.97 14.34
N HIS A 3 6.00 -10.88 13.03
CA HIS A 3 6.66 -9.74 12.40
C HIS A 3 5.63 -8.70 11.97
N TRP A 4 5.63 -7.56 12.66
CA TRP A 4 4.73 -6.46 12.35
C TRP A 4 5.27 -5.62 11.19
N ILE A 5 4.38 -5.26 10.28
CA ILE A 5 4.64 -4.44 9.10
C ILE A 5 3.74 -3.21 9.19
N CYS A 6 4.32 -2.02 9.06
CA CYS A 6 3.52 -0.81 9.00
C CYS A 6 2.83 -0.71 7.64
N VAL A 7 1.50 -0.55 7.62
CA VAL A 7 0.71 -0.42 6.39
C VAL A 7 1.07 0.87 5.62
N THR A 8 1.51 1.91 6.32
CA THR A 8 1.83 3.22 5.74
C THR A 8 3.22 3.23 5.08
N CYS A 9 4.27 2.85 5.80
CA CYS A 9 5.64 2.93 5.30
C CYS A 9 6.23 1.59 4.82
N GLY A 10 5.52 0.47 4.99
CA GLY A 10 5.94 -0.86 4.57
C GLY A 10 7.10 -1.46 5.39
N THR A 11 7.59 -0.79 6.43
CA THR A 11 8.71 -1.29 7.24
C THR A 11 8.26 -2.47 8.10
N GLN A 12 9.03 -3.56 8.03
CA GLN A 12 8.89 -4.73 8.89
C GLN A 12 9.79 -4.63 10.12
N PHE A 13 9.26 -4.98 11.28
CA PHE A 13 9.95 -4.96 12.56
C PHE A 13 10.35 -6.37 13.01
N ALA A 14 11.23 -6.44 14.02
CA ALA A 14 11.62 -7.69 14.66
C ALA A 14 10.40 -8.43 15.24
N ALA A 15 10.54 -9.74 15.43
CA ALA A 15 9.46 -10.56 15.96
C ALA A 15 9.10 -10.12 17.39
N SER A 16 7.82 -9.85 17.61
CA SER A 16 7.26 -9.43 18.91
C SER A 16 5.88 -10.03 19.08
N GLU A 17 5.42 -10.23 20.31
CA GLU A 17 4.02 -10.59 20.57
C GLU A 17 3.08 -9.42 20.31
N GLU A 18 3.52 -8.22 20.68
CA GLU A 18 2.75 -6.99 20.55
C GLU A 18 3.27 -6.15 19.39
N LYS A 19 2.35 -5.39 18.77
CA LYS A 19 2.67 -4.41 17.73
C LYS A 19 3.45 -3.24 18.33
N PRO A 20 4.39 -2.62 17.59
CA PRO A 20 5.07 -1.42 18.07
C PRO A 20 4.10 -0.28 18.32
N ASP A 21 4.36 0.54 19.35
CA ASP A 21 3.58 1.75 19.62
C ASP A 21 3.66 2.75 18.47
N SER A 22 4.86 2.89 17.89
CA SER A 22 5.10 3.72 16.72
C SER A 22 6.34 3.26 15.94
N GLY A 23 6.33 3.49 14.63
CA GLY A 23 7.47 3.25 13.75
C GLY A 23 8.28 4.53 13.51
N PRO A 24 9.62 4.52 13.65
CA PRO A 24 10.46 5.72 13.55
C PRO A 24 10.35 6.42 12.19
N ILE A 25 10.14 5.66 11.11
CA ILE A 25 9.94 6.22 9.77
C ILE A 25 8.65 7.03 9.67
N CYS A 26 7.57 6.63 10.36
CA CYS A 26 6.31 7.37 10.33
C CYS A 26 6.25 8.52 11.33
N LEU A 27 7.19 8.58 12.27
CA LEU A 27 7.40 9.75 13.13
C LEU A 27 8.22 10.84 12.43
N ASP A 28 8.91 10.49 11.34
CA ASP A 28 9.59 11.45 10.50
C ASP A 28 8.57 12.34 9.78
N GLN A 29 8.73 13.65 9.88
CA GLN A 29 7.80 14.63 9.30
C GLN A 29 7.67 14.56 7.78
N ARG A 30 8.64 13.93 7.11
CA ARG A 30 8.59 13.72 5.66
C ARG A 30 7.59 12.62 5.29
N GLN A 31 7.20 11.78 6.24
CA GLN A 31 6.20 10.74 6.00
C GLN A 31 4.80 11.23 6.33
N TYR A 32 3.92 11.05 5.35
CA TYR A 32 2.50 11.22 5.56
C TYR A 32 1.94 10.00 6.29
N VAL A 33 1.19 10.25 7.37
CA VAL A 33 0.38 9.24 8.05
C VAL A 33 -1.08 9.65 7.92
N GLY A 34 -1.93 8.69 7.52
CA GLY A 34 -3.36 8.95 7.33
C GLY A 34 -4.07 9.33 8.62
N HIS A 35 -5.25 9.93 8.49
CA HIS A 35 -6.05 10.40 9.64
C HIS A 35 -6.41 9.31 10.65
N GLN A 36 -6.41 8.03 10.24
CA GLN A 36 -6.64 6.87 11.10
C GLN A 36 -5.39 6.46 11.91
N GLY A 37 -4.32 7.26 11.84
CA GLY A 37 -3.05 6.96 12.49
C GLY A 37 -2.29 5.81 11.84
N GLN A 38 -1.29 5.31 12.57
CA GLN A 38 -0.45 4.21 12.11
C GLN A 38 -1.17 2.88 12.25
N GLN A 39 -1.17 2.10 11.16
CA GLN A 39 -1.78 0.77 11.11
C GLN A 39 -0.72 -0.29 10.88
N TRP A 40 -1.01 -1.50 11.36
CA TRP A 40 -0.11 -2.63 11.38
C TRP A 40 -0.77 -3.84 10.73
N THR A 41 0.04 -4.63 10.04
CA THR A 41 -0.32 -5.93 9.47
C THR A 41 0.84 -6.87 9.66
N THR A 42 0.66 -8.14 9.34
CA THR A 42 1.72 -9.15 9.26
C THR A 42 1.82 -9.71 7.85
N LEU A 43 2.93 -10.38 7.54
CA LEU A 43 3.08 -11.07 6.25
C LEU A 43 2.03 -12.18 6.07
N GLU A 44 1.64 -12.84 7.15
CA GLU A 44 0.61 -13.89 7.16
C GLU A 44 -0.76 -13.32 6.82
N GLU A 45 -1.16 -12.20 7.42
CA GLU A 45 -2.42 -11.50 7.09
C GLU A 45 -2.43 -11.02 5.63
N MET A 46 -1.32 -10.46 5.15
CA MET A 46 -1.20 -10.02 3.76
C MET A 46 -1.37 -11.19 2.79
N ARG A 47 -0.71 -12.32 3.04
CA ARG A 47 -0.86 -13.55 2.23
C ARG A 47 -2.28 -14.11 2.30
N GLY A 48 -2.85 -14.18 3.50
CA GLY A 48 -4.20 -14.71 3.74
C GLY A 48 -5.30 -13.89 3.07
N SER A 49 -5.09 -12.58 2.89
CA SER A 49 -6.07 -11.71 2.23
C SER A 49 -6.28 -12.02 0.73
N GLY A 50 -5.31 -12.66 0.07
CA GLY A 50 -5.32 -12.87 -1.39
C GLY A 50 -5.29 -11.58 -2.23
N GLY A 51 -5.09 -10.41 -1.61
CA GLY A 51 -5.06 -9.11 -2.28
C GLY A 51 -3.69 -8.70 -2.80
N TYR A 52 -2.62 -9.39 -2.41
CA TYR A 52 -1.24 -9.00 -2.70
C TYR A 52 -0.60 -10.02 -3.64
N SER A 53 0.02 -9.55 -4.72
CA SER A 53 0.86 -10.39 -5.58
C SER A 53 2.06 -9.63 -6.11
N ASN A 54 3.18 -10.34 -6.26
CA ASN A 54 4.41 -9.79 -6.83
C ASN A 54 4.59 -10.36 -8.24
N THR A 55 5.02 -9.53 -9.18
CA THR A 55 5.41 -9.94 -10.53
C THR A 55 6.79 -9.39 -10.81
N ILE A 56 7.76 -10.26 -11.08
CA ILE A 56 9.11 -9.85 -11.47
C ILE A 56 9.14 -9.76 -12.99
N LYS A 57 9.50 -8.59 -13.50
CA LYS A 57 9.66 -8.35 -14.94
C LYS A 57 11.12 -8.04 -15.24
N GLN A 58 11.66 -8.70 -16.25
CA GLN A 58 12.96 -8.38 -16.79
C GLN A 58 12.84 -7.11 -17.64
N HIS A 59 13.60 -6.07 -17.29
CA HIS A 59 13.73 -4.90 -18.15
C HIS A 59 14.77 -5.19 -19.24
N GLU A 60 14.62 -4.55 -20.41
CA GLU A 60 15.44 -4.80 -21.60
C GLU A 60 16.96 -4.82 -21.30
N PRO A 61 17.73 -5.65 -22.02
CA PRO A 61 19.17 -5.73 -21.84
C PRO A 61 19.83 -4.46 -22.39
N GLY A 62 19.90 -3.43 -21.56
CA GLY A 62 20.74 -2.25 -21.81
C GLY A 62 22.21 -2.53 -21.50
N ALA A 63 23.11 -1.72 -22.06
CA ALA A 63 24.57 -1.86 -22.00
C ALA A 63 25.24 -1.89 -20.60
N GLY A 64 24.47 -1.96 -19.50
CA GLY A 64 24.93 -2.08 -18.12
C GLY A 64 24.44 -3.32 -17.36
N GLY A 65 23.84 -4.30 -18.04
CA GLY A 65 23.36 -5.56 -17.45
C GLY A 65 21.83 -5.65 -17.31
N HIS A 66 21.34 -6.86 -17.02
CA HIS A 66 19.92 -7.11 -16.75
C HIS A 66 19.50 -6.38 -15.47
N ARG A 67 18.51 -5.49 -15.58
CA ARG A 67 17.84 -4.91 -14.43
C ARG A 67 16.46 -5.53 -14.32
N ASP A 68 16.26 -6.38 -13.33
CA ASP A 68 14.93 -6.89 -13.00
C ASP A 68 14.21 -5.87 -12.12
N HIS A 69 12.93 -5.63 -12.40
CA HIS A 69 12.07 -4.82 -11.55
C HIS A 69 10.93 -5.69 -11.02
N ALA A 70 10.73 -5.64 -9.71
CA ALA A 70 9.59 -6.25 -9.06
C ALA A 70 8.42 -5.27 -9.01
N GLU A 71 7.32 -5.61 -9.67
CA GLU A 71 6.04 -4.92 -9.51
C GLU A 71 5.26 -5.60 -8.37
N ILE A 72 4.97 -4.85 -7.30
CA ILE A 72 4.07 -5.29 -6.23
C ILE A 72 2.67 -4.75 -6.56
N ARG A 73 1.70 -5.65 -6.73
CA ARG A 73 0.30 -5.30 -6.99
C ARG A 73 -0.52 -5.48 -5.74
N HIS A 74 -1.21 -4.42 -5.37
CA HIS A 74 -2.21 -4.40 -4.30
C HIS A 74 -3.60 -4.36 -4.94
N ARG A 75 -4.28 -5.50 -5.00
CA ARG A 75 -5.73 -5.53 -5.21
C ARG A 75 -6.36 -5.27 -3.85
N ALA A 76 -7.17 -4.22 -3.74
CA ALA A 76 -7.98 -3.97 -2.55
C ALA A 76 -8.68 -5.27 -2.15
N ALA A 77 -8.43 -5.75 -0.92
CA ALA A 77 -9.13 -6.89 -0.38
C ALA A 77 -10.63 -6.58 -0.51
N ARG A 78 -11.36 -7.39 -1.27
CA ARG A 78 -12.80 -7.22 -1.43
C ARG A 78 -13.41 -7.48 -0.06
N SER A 79 -13.69 -6.42 0.70
CA SER A 79 -14.55 -6.51 1.86
C SER A 79 -15.89 -7.07 1.38
N ALA A 80 -16.32 -8.19 1.96
CA ALA A 80 -17.67 -8.72 1.79
C ALA A 80 -18.66 -7.63 2.25
N GLY A 81 -19.13 -6.80 1.30
CA GLY A 81 -20.02 -5.67 1.59
C GLY A 81 -19.71 -4.34 0.90
N ALA A 82 -18.62 -4.20 0.12
CA ALA A 82 -18.40 -2.98 -0.65
C ALA A 82 -19.22 -2.97 -1.95
N GLN A 83 -20.51 -2.62 -1.85
CA GLN A 83 -21.27 -2.14 -2.98
C GLN A 83 -20.60 -0.87 -3.52
N ARG A 84 -20.48 -0.78 -4.85
CA ARG A 84 -19.82 0.34 -5.56
C ARG A 84 -20.38 1.69 -5.07
N ALA A 85 -19.59 2.44 -4.31
CA ALA A 85 -19.84 3.86 -4.14
C ALA A 85 -19.56 4.53 -5.50
N GLY A 86 -20.58 5.21 -6.02
CA GLY A 86 -20.65 5.71 -7.39
C GLY A 86 -19.53 6.67 -7.78
N GLU A 87 -19.27 6.70 -9.09
CA GLU A 87 -18.53 7.76 -9.78
C GLU A 87 -19.09 9.13 -9.36
N TYR A 88 -18.29 9.89 -8.61
CA TYR A 88 -18.48 11.33 -8.53
C TYR A 88 -18.05 11.93 -9.86
N ALA A 89 -18.99 11.99 -10.81
CA ALA A 89 -18.86 12.81 -11.99
C ALA A 89 -18.75 14.27 -11.55
N VAL A 90 -17.54 14.82 -11.62
CA VAL A 90 -17.32 16.27 -11.47
C VAL A 90 -18.03 16.94 -12.63
N GLY A 91 -19.17 17.56 -12.33
CA GLY A 91 -19.94 18.33 -13.30
C GLY A 91 -19.10 19.48 -13.86
N LEU A 92 -18.80 19.39 -15.15
CA LEU A 92 -18.36 20.54 -15.94
C LEU A 92 -19.52 21.55 -15.95
N HIS A 93 -19.44 22.57 -15.09
CA HIS A 93 -20.31 23.72 -15.16
C HIS A 93 -20.04 24.45 -16.49
N HIS A 94 -21.01 24.36 -17.38
CA HIS A 94 -21.15 25.20 -18.57
C HIS A 94 -21.31 26.66 -18.14
N LEU A 95 -20.34 27.51 -18.48
CA LEU A 95 -20.47 28.96 -18.39
C LEU A 95 -20.90 29.50 -19.77
N PRO A 96 -22.04 30.19 -19.89
CA PRO A 96 -22.42 30.85 -21.14
C PRO A 96 -21.70 32.19 -21.30
N GLY A 97 -21.17 32.41 -22.50
CA GLY A 97 -21.09 33.69 -23.23
C GLY A 97 -20.58 34.96 -22.53
N ARG A 98 -19.44 35.45 -23.01
CA ARG A 98 -19.30 36.84 -23.47
C ARG A 98 -18.53 36.86 -24.78
#